data_AF-A0A0F9JS15-F1
#
_entry.id   AF-A0A0F9JS15-F1
#
_cell.length_a   1.000
_cell.length_b   1.000
_cell.length_c   1.000
_cell.angle_alpha   90.00
_cell.angle_beta   90.00
_cell.angle_gamma   90.00
#
_symmetry.space_group_name_H-M   'P 1'
#
loop_
_entity.id
_entity.type
_entity.pdbx_description
1 polymer ?
#
loop_
_entity_poly.entity_id
_entity_poly.type
_entity_poly.pdbx_seq_one_letter_code
_entity_poly.pdbx_strand_id
1 'polypeptide(L)' 'MARKTIITVGDQVGYRVNFLRSIGMAHSNMAHARGVVKSLTPFGPNKLAIVKWGMPDLPQRILDQNLARVGSLAFTSEDA' A
#
# COMPACT_ATOMS: atom_id res chain seq x y z
N MET A 1 2.43 -17.78 -7.85
CA MET A 1 1.38 -16.77 -7.62
C MET A 1 1.80 -15.90 -6.44
N ALA A 2 1.82 -14.57 -6.55
CA ALA A 2 2.18 -13.71 -5.42
C ALA A 2 1.05 -13.74 -4.38
N ARG A 3 1.38 -14.07 -3.12
CA ARG A 3 0.44 -14.03 -2.00
C ARG A 3 -0.10 -12.60 -1.87
N LYS A 4 -1.42 -12.41 -1.99
CA LYS A 4 -2.06 -11.12 -1.68
C LYS A 4 -1.90 -10.90 -0.18
N THR A 5 -0.95 -10.07 0.22
CA THR A 5 -0.81 -9.66 1.63
C THR A 5 -2.05 -8.88 2.03
N ILE A 6 -2.68 -9.31 3.13
CA ILE A 6 -3.80 -8.59 3.73
C ILE A 6 -3.24 -7.30 4.33
N ILE A 7 -3.82 -6.16 3.97
CA ILE A 7 -3.45 -4.85 4.48
C ILE A 7 -4.34 -4.53 5.69
N THR A 8 -3.74 -4.04 6.77
CA THR A 8 -4.44 -3.61 7.99
C THR A 8 -4.20 -2.12 8.27
N VAL A 9 -5.00 -1.54 9.18
CA VAL A 9 -4.76 -0.19 9.68
C VAL A 9 -3.43 -0.16 10.44
N GLY A 10 -2.63 0.88 10.21
CA GLY A 10 -1.29 1.02 10.77
C GLY A 10 -0.17 0.49 9.86
N ASP A 11 -0.49 -0.33 8.86
CA ASP A 11 0.51 -0.83 7.92
C ASP A 11 1.14 0.31 7.11
N GLN A 12 2.47 0.21 6.94
CA GLN A 12 3.17 0.97 5.92
C GLN A 12 2.91 0.33 4.55
N VAL A 13 2.53 1.15 3.58
CA VAL A 13 2.15 0.71 2.24
C VAL A 13 2.82 1.56 1.16
N GLY A 14 2.96 0.97 -0.03
CA GLY A 14 3.28 1.63 -1.28
C GLY A 14 2.35 1.14 -2.39
N TYR A 15 2.44 1.72 -3.58
CA TYR A 15 1.68 1.24 -4.73
C TYR A 15 2.24 -0.06 -5.27
N ARG A 16 1.35 -0.94 -5.76
CA ARG A 16 1.77 -2.15 -6.49
C ARG A 16 2.43 -1.75 -7.81
N VAL A 17 3.52 -2.44 -8.15
CA VAL A 17 4.23 -2.26 -9.42
C VAL A 17 3.31 -2.46 -10.62
N ASN A 18 2.43 -3.46 -10.59
CA ASN A 18 1.49 -3.72 -11.69
C ASN A 18 0.47 -2.58 -11.86
N PHE A 19 -0.03 -2.02 -10.76
CA PHE A 19 -0.93 -0.85 -10.81
C PHE A 19 -0.20 0.37 -11.40
N LEU A 20 1.02 0.66 -10.93
CA LEU A 20 1.82 1.77 -11.44
C LEU A 20 2.11 1.63 -12.94
N ARG A 21 2.43 0.42 -13.41
CA ARG A 21 2.60 0.15 -14.85
C ARG A 21 1.32 0.40 -15.64
N SER A 22 0.17 -0.02 -15.10
CA SER A 22 -1.13 0.14 -15.78
C SER A 22 -1.53 1.61 -15.99
N ILE A 23 -1.04 2.52 -15.15
CA ILE A 23 -1.32 3.96 -15.24
C ILE A 23 -0.12 4.78 -15.75
N GLY A 24 0.95 4.14 -16.24
CA GLY A 24 2.15 4.84 -16.73
C GLY A 24 3.01 5.53 -15.66
N MET A 25 2.82 5.22 -14.37
CA MET A 25 3.50 5.85 -13.23
C MET A 25 4.63 5.00 -12.64
N ALA A 26 5.11 3.98 -13.36
CA ALA A 26 6.16 3.08 -12.87
C ALA A 26 7.50 3.77 -12.58
N HIS A 27 7.77 4.90 -13.22
CA HIS A 27 9.01 5.67 -13.08
C HIS A 27 8.80 7.06 -12.45
N SER A 28 7.63 7.31 -11.83
CA SER A 28 7.34 8.59 -11.19
C SER A 28 7.61 8.56 -9.69
N ASN A 29 7.55 9.72 -9.04
CA ASN A 29 7.62 9.85 -7.58
C ASN A 29 6.59 8.93 -6.88
N MET A 30 5.45 8.67 -7.52
CA MET A 30 4.41 7.76 -7.03
C MET A 30 4.94 6.33 -6.79
N ALA A 31 5.92 5.86 -7.58
CA ALA A 31 6.53 4.55 -7.40
C ALA A 31 7.35 4.44 -6.09
N HIS A 32 7.92 5.57 -5.66
CA HIS A 32 8.70 5.68 -4.44
C HIS A 32 7.86 6.08 -3.23
N ALA A 33 6.58 6.42 -3.44
CA ALA A 33 5.67 6.82 -2.38
C ALA A 33 5.53 5.74 -1.30
N ARG A 34 5.61 6.17 -0.04
CA ARG A 34 5.33 5.36 1.14
C ARG A 34 4.33 6.09 2.01
N GLY A 35 3.37 5.36 2.56
CA GLY A 35 2.32 5.92 3.39
C GLY A 35 1.87 4.94 4.45
N VAL A 36 1.06 5.42 5.39
CA VAL A 36 0.49 4.62 6.47
C VAL A 36 -1.02 4.54 6.31
N VAL A 37 -1.58 3.34 6.37
CA VAL A 37 -3.02 3.13 6.33
C VAL A 37 -3.67 3.68 7.60
N LYS A 38 -4.60 4.62 7.45
CA LYS A 38 -5.32 5.26 8.55
C LYS A 38 -6.71 4.68 8.78
N SER A 39 -7.38 4.27 7.71
CA SER A 39 -8.63 3.53 7.82
C SER A 39 -8.85 2.64 6.61
N LEU A 40 -9.70 1.63 6.80
CA LEU A 40 -10.16 0.72 5.75
C LEU A 40 -11.67 0.64 5.84
N THR A 41 -12.35 0.94 4.74
CA THR A 41 -13.81 0.82 4.66
C THR A 41 -14.18 -0.15 3.54
N PRO A 42 -15.24 -0.99 3.70
CA PRO A 42 -15.73 -1.83 2.62
C PRO A 42 -16.08 -1.00 1.37
N PHE A 43 -15.73 -1.50 0.19
CA PHE A 43 -16.02 -0.87 -1.09
C PHE A 43 -16.24 -1.94 -2.17
N GLY A 44 -17.48 -2.40 -2.30
CA GLY A 44 -17.83 -3.53 -3.17
C GLY A 44 -17.02 -4.78 -2.79
N PRO A 45 -16.33 -5.44 -3.73
CA PRO A 45 -15.51 -6.63 -3.45
C PRO A 45 -14.15 -6.30 -2.82
N ASN A 46 -13.80 -5.01 -2.72
CA ASN A 46 -12.50 -4.54 -2.24
C ASN A 46 -12.65 -3.69 -0.96
N LYS A 47 -11.52 -3.22 -0.41
CA LYS A 47 -11.52 -2.22 0.65
C LYS A 47 -10.97 -0.90 0.11
N LEU A 48 -11.58 0.21 0.50
CA LEU A 48 -11.03 1.53 0.28
C LEU A 48 -10.14 1.88 1.47
N ALA A 49 -8.84 2.07 1.20
CA ALA A 49 -7.86 2.51 2.18
C ALA A 49 -7.74 4.03 2.16
N ILE A 50 -7.79 4.66 3.33
CA ILE A 50 -7.31 6.03 3.51
C ILE A 50 -5.84 5.95 3.91
N VAL A 51 -4.96 6.49 3.07
CA VAL A 51 -3.51 6.44 3.27
C VAL A 51 -2.99 7.85 3.54
N LYS A 52 -2.25 8.00 4.64
CA LYS A 52 -1.45 9.19 4.91
C LYS A 52 -0.08 8.99 4.27
N TRP A 53 0.15 9.63 3.13
CA TRP A 53 1.43 9.58 2.41
C TRP A 53 2.50 10.44 3.09
N GLY A 54 3.76 10.04 2.91
CA GLY A 54 4.92 10.85 3.28
C GLY A 54 5.31 11.90 2.24
N MET A 55 4.56 12.00 1.14
CA MET A 55 4.77 12.96 0.07
C MET A 55 3.48 13.71 -0.23
N PRO A 56 3.56 14.99 -0.67
CA PRO A 56 2.38 15.73 -1.12
C PRO A 56 1.84 15.16 -2.44
N ASP A 57 0.62 15.61 -2.81
CA ASP A 57 -0.01 15.41 -4.12
C ASP A 57 -0.33 13.96 -4.53
N LEU A 58 -0.46 13.07 -3.56
CA LEU A 58 -0.95 11.71 -3.80
C LEU A 58 -2.41 11.55 -3.34
N PRO A 59 -3.23 10.79 -4.07
CA PRO A 59 -4.62 10.57 -3.70
C PRO A 59 -4.66 9.88 -2.34
N GLN A 60 -5.50 10.38 -1.42
CA GLN A 60 -5.60 9.83 -0.06
C GLN A 60 -6.46 8.57 0.01
N ARG A 61 -7.39 8.38 -0.94
CA ARG A 61 -8.28 7.22 -1.00
C ARG A 61 -7.86 6.30 -2.13
N ILE A 62 -7.46 5.07 -1.80
CA ILE A 62 -6.95 4.09 -2.77
C ILE A 62 -7.59 2.74 -2.47
N LEU A 63 -7.94 1.99 -3.52
CA LEU A 63 -8.34 0.59 -3.34
C LEU A 63 -7.16 -0.24 -2.81
N ASP A 64 -7.41 -1.05 -1.79
CA ASP A 64 -6.43 -1.93 -1.16
C ASP A 64 -5.72 -2.85 -2.16
N GLN A 65 -6.40 -3.28 -3.21
CA GLN A 65 -5.82 -4.08 -4.31
C GLN A 65 -4.69 -3.35 -5.06
N ASN A 66 -4.65 -2.01 -5.07
CA ASN A 66 -3.62 -1.22 -5.73
C ASN A 66 -2.42 -0.96 -4.81
N LEU A 67 -2.48 -1.41 -3.55
CA LEU A 67 -1.46 -1.22 -2.54
C LEU A 67 -0.72 -2.52 -2.24
N ALA A 68 0.52 -2.38 -1.79
CA ALA A 68 1.35 -3.44 -1.24
C ALA A 68 1.90 -2.98 0.11
N ARG A 69 1.93 -3.90 1.08
CA ARG A 69 2.60 -3.68 2.37
C ARG A 69 4.10 -3.52 2.16
N VAL A 70 4.70 -2.53 2.80
CA VAL A 70 6.14 -2.24 2.76
C VAL A 70 6.78 -2.91 3.96
N GLY A 71 7.71 -3.82 3.70
CA GLY A 71 8.35 -4.62 4.74
C GLY A 71 7.47 -5.80 5.20
N SER A 72 7.91 -7.01 4.90
CA SER A 72 7.56 -8.19 5.69
C SER A 72 8.72 -9.18 5.64
N LEU A 73 9.78 -8.90 6.39
CA LEU A 73 10.40 -9.94 7.18
C LEU A 73 9.97 -9.59 8.60
N ALA A 74 9.08 -10.39 9.17
CA ALA A 74 8.88 -10.36 10.60
C ALA A 74 10.24 -10.73 11.20
N PHE A 75 10.99 -9.74 11.68
CA PHE A 75 12.01 -10.00 12.69
C PHE A 75 11.23 -10.14 13.99
N THR A 76 10.81 -11.37 14.29
CA THR A 76 10.45 -11.74 15.65
C THR A 76 11.74 -11.67 16.45
N SER A 77 11.76 -10.79 17.45
CA SER A 77 12.88 -10.60 18.40
C SER A 77 13.04 -11.76 19.39
N GLU A 78 12.63 -12.98 19.02
CA GLU A 78 12.77 -14.20 19.82
C GLU A 78 13.98 -15.06 19.41
N ASP A 79 14.72 -14.66 18.37
CA ASP A 79 15.93 -15.34 17.89
C ASP A 79 17.22 -14.51 18.15
N ALA A 80 17.32 -13.87 19.33
CA ALA A 80 18.53 -13.15 19.77
C ALA A 80 19.08 -13.75 21.07
#